data_AF-A0A1U7IA44-F1
#
_entry.id   AF-A0A1U7IA44-F1
#
_cell.length_a   1.000
_cell.length_b   1.000
_cell.length_c   1.000
_cell.angle_alpha   90.00
_cell.angle_beta   90.00
_cell.angle_gamma   90.00
#
_symmetry.space_group_name_H-M   'P 1'
#
loop_
_entity.id
_entity.type
_entity.pdbx_description
1 polymer ?
#
loop_
_entity_poly.entity_id
_entity_poly.type
_entity_poly.pdbx_seq_one_letter_code
_entity_poly.pdbx_strand_id
1 'polypeptide(L)'
;MNQNTISDLVKESINELPASPPPEQEGIRELLEKLQRRIEGDENLASASETEALNQVKALVEAAKNAGIEEHRSLAFAALQRLRGIVKEAPKARDFQEACEEILPQISTVFGL
;
A
#
# COMPACT_ATOMS: atom_id res chain seq x y z
N MET A 1 -10.74 14.69 6.32
CA MET A 1 -9.79 13.92 7.15
C MET A 1 -8.45 14.62 7.03
N ASN A 2 -7.72 14.78 8.14
CA ASN A 2 -6.35 15.32 8.13
C ASN A 2 -5.36 14.16 7.86
N GLN A 3 -4.18 14.44 7.32
CA GLN A 3 -3.16 13.43 6.98
C GLN A 3 -2.79 12.52 8.17
N ASN A 4 -2.57 13.13 9.34
CA ASN A 4 -2.27 12.37 10.55
C ASN A 4 -3.39 11.36 10.89
N THR A 5 -4.66 11.72 10.66
CA THR A 5 -5.80 10.82 10.91
C THR A 5 -5.84 9.65 9.92
N ILE A 6 -5.46 9.83 8.65
CA ILE A 6 -5.48 8.72 7.69
C ILE A 6 -4.31 7.76 7.92
N SER A 7 -3.12 8.27 8.25
CA SER A 7 -1.94 7.46 8.58
C SER A 7 -2.21 6.52 9.76
N ASP A 8 -2.76 7.05 10.86
CA ASP A 8 -3.08 6.25 12.04
C ASP A 8 -4.11 5.16 11.73
N LEU A 9 -5.17 5.49 10.98
CA LEU A 9 -6.20 4.53 10.57
C LEU A 9 -5.65 3.43 9.65
N VAL A 10 -4.74 3.78 8.73
CA VAL A 10 -4.07 2.81 7.85
C VAL A 10 -3.22 1.87 8.69
N LYS A 11 -2.41 2.41 9.60
CA LYS A 11 -1.56 1.62 10.49
C LYS A 11 -2.36 0.67 11.38
N GLU A 12 -3.45 1.15 11.97
CA GLU A 12 -4.38 0.31 12.74
C GLU A 12 -4.93 -0.83 11.89
N SER A 13 -5.40 -0.52 10.67
CA SER A 13 -5.97 -1.52 9.77
C SER A 13 -4.93 -2.56 9.32
N ILE A 14 -3.67 -2.15 9.08
CA ILE A 14 -2.59 -3.08 8.74
C ILE A 14 -2.30 -4.04 9.91
N ASN A 15 -2.34 -3.56 11.16
CA ASN A 15 -2.10 -4.41 12.34
C ASN A 15 -3.19 -5.47 12.57
N GLU A 16 -4.35 -5.34 11.94
CA GLU A 16 -5.40 -6.37 11.97
C GLU A 16 -5.11 -7.55 11.03
N LEU A 17 -4.17 -7.39 10.08
CA LEU A 17 -3.77 -8.48 9.19
C LEU A 17 -2.94 -9.53 9.93
N PRO A 18 -3.07 -10.81 9.57
CA PRO A 18 -2.21 -11.85 10.15
C PRO A 18 -0.74 -11.60 9.78
N ALA A 19 0.16 -11.82 10.74
CA ALA A 19 1.60 -11.80 10.50
C ALA A 19 2.04 -13.03 9.66
N SER A 20 3.14 -12.89 8.93
CA SER A 20 3.68 -13.98 8.10
C SER A 20 4.05 -15.23 8.94
N PRO A 21 3.60 -16.46 8.55
CA PRO A 21 3.94 -17.68 9.28
C PRO A 21 5.42 -18.14 9.17
N PRO A 22 6.14 -17.94 8.03
CA PRO A 22 7.58 -18.18 7.95
C PRO A 22 8.41 -16.88 8.03
N PRO A 23 9.57 -16.87 8.72
CA PRO A 23 10.44 -15.69 8.87
C PRO A 23 11.23 -15.32 7.61
N GLU A 24 11.21 -16.15 6.57
CA GLU A 24 12.03 -15.97 5.36
C GLU A 24 11.32 -15.18 4.24
N GLN A 25 10.01 -14.93 4.38
CA GLN A 25 9.23 -14.18 3.39
C GLN A 25 8.32 -13.17 4.07
N GLU A 26 8.37 -11.93 3.59
CA GLU A 26 7.48 -10.87 4.07
C GLU A 26 6.04 -11.20 3.69
N GLY A 27 5.15 -11.19 4.69
CA GLY A 27 3.73 -11.34 4.46
C GLY A 27 3.13 -10.04 3.96
N ILE A 28 1.85 -10.10 3.58
CA ILE A 28 1.11 -8.94 3.09
C ILE A 28 1.08 -7.79 4.11
N ARG A 29 1.04 -8.12 5.41
CA ARG A 29 1.11 -7.13 6.49
C ARG A 29 2.42 -6.35 6.42
N GLU A 30 3.55 -7.05 6.41
CA GLU A 30 4.88 -6.44 6.43
C GLU A 30 5.14 -5.61 5.16
N LEU A 31 4.69 -6.09 4.00
CA LEU A 31 4.76 -5.35 2.74
C LEU A 31 3.96 -4.04 2.80
N LEU A 32 2.75 -4.06 3.37
CA LEU A 32 1.90 -2.87 3.51
C LEU A 32 2.46 -1.88 4.54
N GLU A 33 3.03 -2.36 5.66
CA GLU A 33 3.73 -1.50 6.62
C GLU A 33 4.92 -0.79 5.98
N LYS A 34 5.72 -1.51 5.18
CA LYS A 34 6.84 -0.92 4.44
C LYS A 34 6.39 0.14 3.44
N LEU A 35 5.34 -0.17 2.67
CA LEU A 35 4.78 0.77 1.69
C LEU A 35 4.28 2.05 2.37
N GLN A 36 3.53 1.93 3.48
CA GLN A 36 3.09 3.07 4.29
C GLN A 36 4.27 3.95 4.71
N ARG A 37 5.32 3.37 5.29
CA ARG A 37 6.50 4.12 5.76
C ARG A 37 7.22 4.84 4.63
N ARG A 38 7.32 4.23 3.44
CA ARG A 38 7.95 4.86 2.27
C ARG A 38 7.11 6.01 1.69
N ILE A 39 5.78 5.92 1.78
CA ILE A 39 4.89 7.03 1.42
C ILE A 39 5.05 8.20 2.40
N GLU A 40 5.02 7.93 3.71
CA GLU A 40 5.12 8.94 4.77
C GLU A 40 6.51 9.58 4.87
N GLY A 41 7.56 8.84 4.46
CA GLY A 41 8.95 9.30 4.49
C GLY A 41 9.36 10.13 3.27
N ASP A 42 8.56 10.17 2.20
CA ASP A 42 8.93 10.87 0.97
C ASP A 42 8.58 12.37 1.03
N GLU A 43 9.56 13.20 1.38
CA GLU A 43 9.40 14.65 1.47
C GLU A 43 9.03 15.34 0.15
N ASN A 44 9.16 14.65 -0.99
CA ASN A 44 8.82 15.19 -2.31
C ASN A 44 7.41 14.81 -2.76
N LEU A 45 6.67 14.02 -1.95
CA LEU A 45 5.29 13.69 -2.21
C LEU A 45 4.39 14.81 -1.68
N ALA A 46 3.57 15.39 -2.55
CA ALA A 46 2.63 16.42 -2.13
C ALA A 46 1.58 15.83 -1.17
N SER A 47 1.14 16.59 -0.17
CA SER A 47 0.17 16.15 0.85
C SER A 47 -1.10 15.49 0.28
N ALA A 48 -1.62 16.01 -0.84
CA ALA A 48 -2.78 15.43 -1.50
C ALA A 48 -2.47 14.06 -2.12
N SER A 49 -1.31 13.90 -2.75
CA SER A 49 -0.82 12.64 -3.32
C SER A 49 -0.49 11.63 -2.23
N GLU A 50 0.08 12.06 -1.11
CA GLU A 50 0.35 11.22 0.06
C GLU A 50 -0.96 10.71 0.67
N THR A 51 -1.93 11.59 0.90
CA THR A 51 -3.27 11.21 1.39
C THR A 51 -3.93 10.18 0.48
N GLU A 52 -3.86 10.40 -0.84
CA GLU A 52 -4.42 9.48 -1.81
C GLU A 52 -3.67 8.14 -1.82
N ALA A 53 -2.34 8.16 -1.75
CA ALA A 53 -1.55 6.93 -1.66
C ALA A 53 -1.89 6.12 -0.40
N LEU A 54 -2.04 6.76 0.75
CA LEU A 54 -2.46 6.11 2.00
C LEU A 54 -3.88 5.53 1.90
N ASN A 55 -4.81 6.20 1.21
CA ASN A 55 -6.13 5.62 0.92
C ASN A 55 -6.03 4.34 0.08
N GLN A 56 -5.10 4.28 -0.86
CA GLN A 56 -4.87 3.06 -1.65
C GLN A 56 -4.21 1.95 -0.82
N VAL A 57 -3.31 2.28 0.12
CA VAL A 57 -2.80 1.30 1.10
C VAL A 57 -3.95 0.72 1.92
N LYS A 58 -4.89 1.55 2.38
CA LYS A 58 -6.10 1.07 3.07
C LYS A 58 -6.93 0.13 2.19
N ALA A 59 -7.13 0.46 0.92
CA ALA A 59 -7.86 -0.40 -0.01
C ALA A 59 -7.17 -1.78 -0.18
N LEU A 60 -5.83 -1.81 -0.20
CA LEU A 60 -5.07 -3.06 -0.22
C LEU A 60 -5.22 -3.88 1.07
N VAL A 61 -5.30 -3.23 2.23
CA VAL A 61 -5.61 -3.90 3.51
C VAL A 61 -6.99 -4.55 3.44
N GLU A 62 -8.02 -3.82 2.99
CA GLU A 62 -9.38 -4.34 2.88
C GLU A 62 -9.49 -5.48 1.86
N ALA A 63 -8.71 -5.41 0.77
CA ALA A 63 -8.56 -6.52 -0.15
C ALA A 63 -7.91 -7.74 0.53
N ALA A 64 -6.84 -7.53 1.31
CA ALA A 64 -6.09 -8.58 1.99
C ALA A 64 -6.89 -9.31 3.07
N LYS A 65 -7.74 -8.58 3.82
CA LYS A 65 -8.63 -9.16 4.84
C LYS A 65 -9.59 -10.23 4.28
N ASN A 66 -9.91 -10.14 3.00
CA ASN A 66 -10.83 -11.05 2.30
C ASN A 66 -10.17 -11.65 1.04
N ALA A 67 -8.86 -11.89 1.10
CA ALA A 67 -8.11 -12.48 0.00
C ALA A 67 -8.69 -13.86 -0.36
N GLY A 68 -9.22 -14.00 -1.57
CA GLY A 68 -9.89 -15.21 -2.06
C GLY A 68 -11.23 -14.94 -2.76
N ILE A 69 -11.78 -13.73 -2.60
CA ILE A 69 -12.98 -13.26 -3.30
C ILE A 69 -12.58 -12.43 -4.53
N GLU A 70 -13.22 -12.64 -5.68
CA GLU A 70 -12.86 -12.00 -6.96
C GLU A 70 -12.96 -10.47 -6.90
N GLU A 71 -13.99 -9.95 -6.23
CA GLU A 71 -14.19 -8.52 -6.01
C GLU A 71 -13.02 -7.87 -5.25
N HIS A 72 -12.41 -8.59 -4.31
CA HIS A 72 -11.25 -8.09 -3.54
C HIS A 72 -9.96 -8.12 -4.36
N ARG A 73 -9.83 -9.05 -5.32
CA ARG A 73 -8.74 -9.01 -6.32
C ARG A 73 -8.88 -7.80 -7.25
N SER A 74 -10.10 -7.44 -7.63
CA SER A 74 -10.38 -6.23 -8.42
C SER A 74 -10.07 -4.95 -7.64
N LEU A 75 -10.41 -4.90 -6.35
CA LEU A 75 -10.04 -3.81 -5.46
C LEU A 75 -8.52 -3.65 -5.37
N ALA A 76 -7.80 -4.76 -5.17
CA ALA A 76 -6.34 -4.75 -5.14
C ALA A 76 -5.76 -4.23 -6.45
N PHE A 77 -6.23 -4.73 -7.60
CA PHE A 77 -5.78 -4.27 -8.90
C PHE A 77 -5.98 -2.76 -9.09
N ALA A 78 -7.16 -2.24 -8.76
CA ALA A 78 -7.45 -0.81 -8.86
C ALA A 78 -6.52 0.03 -7.98
N ALA A 79 -6.27 -0.40 -6.74
CA ALA A 79 -5.38 0.28 -5.82
C ALA A 79 -3.92 0.29 -6.31
N LEU A 80 -3.42 -0.85 -6.80
CA LEU A 80 -2.07 -0.96 -7.39
C LEU A 80 -1.91 -0.02 -8.60
N GLN A 81 -2.91 0.04 -9.49
CA GLN A 81 -2.89 0.91 -10.66
C GLN A 81 -2.94 2.39 -10.27
N ARG A 82 -3.69 2.74 -9.22
CA ARG A 82 -3.72 4.11 -8.70
C ARG A 82 -2.38 4.52 -8.12
N LEU A 83 -1.75 3.69 -7.28
CA LEU A 83 -0.41 3.95 -6.74
C LEU A 83 0.62 4.20 -7.85
N ARG A 84 0.61 3.37 -8.91
CA ARG A 84 1.44 3.59 -10.11
C ARG A 84 1.13 4.89 -10.83
N GLY A 85 -0.13 5.34 -10.83
CA GLY A 85 -0.55 6.63 -11.37
C GLY A 85 0.03 7.80 -10.57
N ILE A 86 -0.05 7.74 -9.24
CA ILE A 86 0.48 8.78 -8.34
C ILE A 86 1.99 8.94 -8.55
N VAL A 87 2.74 7.85 -8.67
CA VAL A 87 4.18 7.89 -8.97
C VAL A 87 4.47 8.64 -10.27
N LYS A 88 3.69 8.42 -11.33
CA LYS A 88 3.86 9.11 -12.61
C LYS A 88 3.60 10.61 -12.51
N GLU A 89 2.67 11.01 -11.64
CA GLU A 89 2.32 12.41 -11.39
C GLU A 89 3.31 13.10 -10.43
N ALA A 90 4.10 12.32 -9.68
CA ALA A 90 5.09 12.79 -8.72
C ALA A 90 6.52 12.27 -9.01
N PRO A 91 7.15 12.62 -10.15
CA PRO A 91 8.45 12.08 -10.56
C PRO A 91 9.64 12.46 -9.67
N LYS A 92 9.43 13.34 -8.67
CA LYS A 92 10.44 13.70 -7.66
C LYS A 92 10.33 12.87 -6.39
N ALA A 93 9.22 12.15 -6.19
CA ALA A 93 8.97 11.28 -5.04
C ALA A 93 9.69 9.93 -5.23
N ARG A 94 11.03 9.97 -5.06
CA ARG A 94 11.91 8.82 -5.34
C ARG A 94 11.70 7.67 -4.38
N ASP A 95 11.51 7.95 -3.10
CA ASP A 95 11.34 6.90 -2.08
C ASP A 95 10.03 6.15 -2.30
N PHE A 96 8.98 6.88 -2.68
CA PHE A 96 7.70 6.30 -3.08
C PHE A 96 7.77 5.55 -4.40
N GLN A 97 8.49 6.07 -5.40
CA GLN A 97 8.72 5.37 -6.67
C GLN A 97 9.44 4.03 -6.46
N GLU A 98 10.57 4.04 -5.76
CA GLU A 98 11.35 2.82 -5.48
C GLU A 98 10.52 1.81 -4.69
N ALA A 99 9.77 2.27 -3.68
CA ALA A 99 8.85 1.43 -2.95
C ALA A 99 7.79 0.81 -3.88
N CYS A 100 7.30 1.55 -4.86
CA CYS A 100 6.34 1.02 -5.81
C CYS A 100 6.94 -0.05 -6.74
N GLU A 101 8.19 0.12 -7.15
CA GLU A 101 8.92 -0.84 -7.99
C GLU A 101 9.27 -2.12 -7.22
N GLU A 102 9.64 -2.00 -5.94
CA GLU A 102 10.03 -3.12 -5.08
C GLU A 102 8.83 -3.88 -4.50
N ILE A 103 7.83 -3.16 -3.97
CA ILE A 103 6.79 -3.73 -3.11
C ILE A 103 5.53 -4.12 -3.90
N LEU A 104 5.10 -3.31 -4.87
CA LEU A 104 3.84 -3.59 -5.59
C LEU A 104 3.82 -4.94 -6.32
N PRO A 105 4.91 -5.41 -6.96
CA PRO A 105 4.92 -6.75 -7.56
C PRO A 105 4.71 -7.87 -6.53
N GLN A 106 5.26 -7.70 -5.32
CA GLN A 106 5.10 -8.68 -4.24
C GLN A 106 3.66 -8.69 -3.73
N ILE A 107 3.06 -7.51 -3.54
CA ILE A 107 1.63 -7.37 -3.21
C ILE A 107 0.74 -7.96 -4.31
N SER A 108 1.05 -7.70 -5.59
CA SER A 108 0.34 -8.28 -6.75
C SER A 108 0.28 -9.80 -6.68
N THR A 109 1.41 -10.43 -6.32
CA THR A 109 1.54 -11.88 -6.20
C THR A 109 0.61 -12.46 -5.12
N VAL A 110 0.44 -11.77 -3.98
CA VAL A 110 -0.51 -12.19 -2.91
C VAL A 110 -1.94 -12.29 -3.44
N PHE A 111 -2.33 -11.39 -4.34
CA PHE A 111 -3.65 -11.39 -4.96
C PHE A 111 -3.73 -12.20 -6.27
N GLY A 112 -2.64 -12.86 -6.67
CA GLY A 112 -2.52 -13.61 -7.91
C GLY A 112 -2.65 -12.75 -9.18
N LEU A 113 -2.32 -11.46 -9.11
CA LEU A 113 -2.41 -10.48 -10.21
C LEU A 113 -1.13 -10.41 -11.05
#